data_AF-A0A6J7DSD6-F1
#
_entry.id   AF-A0A6J7DSD6-F1
#
_cell.length_a   1.000
_cell.length_b   1.000
_cell.length_c   1.000
_cell.angle_alpha   90.00
_cell.angle_beta   90.00
_cell.angle_gamma   90.00
#
_symmetry.space_group_name_H-M   'P 1'
#
loop_
_entity.id
_entity.type
_entity.pdbx_description
1 polymer ?
#
loop_
_entity_poly.entity_id
_entity_poly.type
_entity_poly.pdbx_seq_one_letter_code
_entity_poly.pdbx_strand_id
1 'polypeptide(L)'
;MSESMFRTAPGTKLSRILRWTVPLLMILTGLGVMAFGVGATATGIGVALIGGSVVVVFAGWFGRLGDDTERIREQAARDEFLRTGIWPED
;
A
#
# COMPACT_ATOMS: atom_id res chain seq x y z
N MET A 1 -13.72 24.38 25.00
CA MET A 1 -12.27 24.10 25.13
C MET A 1 -12.08 22.64 25.53
N SER A 2 -12.17 21.69 24.59
CA SER A 2 -11.55 20.34 24.63
C SER A 2 -12.05 19.45 23.45
N GLU A 3 -11.57 19.66 22.23
CA GLU A 3 -11.84 18.74 21.09
C GLU A 3 -10.59 18.47 20.22
N SER A 4 -9.38 18.69 20.75
CA SER A 4 -8.13 18.55 19.98
C SER A 4 -7.37 17.24 20.21
N MET A 5 -7.96 16.24 20.86
CA MET A 5 -7.19 15.08 21.38
C MET A 5 -7.34 13.75 20.62
N PHE A 6 -7.83 13.72 19.38
CA PHE A 6 -7.92 12.45 18.60
C PHE A 6 -7.66 12.60 17.10
N ARG A 7 -6.53 13.22 16.72
CA ARG A 7 -5.97 13.05 15.36
C ARG A 7 -4.48 12.76 15.38
N THR A 8 -4.07 11.78 16.18
CA THR A 8 -2.88 11.01 15.84
C THR A 8 -3.28 10.11 14.67
N ALA A 9 -2.94 10.48 13.43
CA ALA A 9 -3.15 9.61 12.27
C ALA A 9 -2.26 8.36 12.42
N PRO A 10 -2.78 7.18 12.80
CA PRO A 10 -1.95 6.00 13.06
C PRO A 10 -1.70 5.19 11.77
N GLY A 11 -2.06 5.74 10.60
CA GLY A 11 -2.21 4.98 9.36
C GLY A 11 -0.92 4.71 8.58
N THR A 12 0.18 5.41 8.84
CA THR A 12 1.39 5.33 7.99
C THR A 12 2.26 4.11 8.30
N LYS A 13 2.40 3.72 9.58
CA LYS A 13 3.17 2.53 9.96
C LYS A 13 2.40 1.23 9.68
N LEU A 14 1.10 1.20 9.98
CA LEU A 14 0.26 0.02 9.76
C LEU A 14 0.13 -0.31 8.26
N SER A 15 -0.10 0.70 7.42
CA SER A 15 -0.15 0.51 5.95
C SER A 15 1.20 0.06 5.37
N ARG A 16 2.32 0.59 5.87
CA ARG A 16 3.65 0.17 5.46
C ARG A 16 3.94 -1.27 5.87
N ILE A 17 3.52 -1.70 7.06
CA ILE A 17 3.68 -3.08 7.53
C ILE A 17 2.83 -4.03 6.68
N LEU A 18 1.51 -3.77 6.54
CA LEU A 18 0.63 -4.63 5.73
C LEU A 18 1.08 -4.77 4.27
N ARG A 19 1.65 -3.70 3.69
CA ARG A 19 2.18 -3.71 2.31
C ARG A 19 3.28 -4.75 2.09
N TRP A 20 4.08 -5.06 3.10
CA TRP A 20 5.12 -6.08 3.00
C TRP A 20 4.67 -7.42 3.57
N THR A 21 3.80 -7.42 4.58
CA THR A 21 3.29 -8.65 5.19
C THR A 21 2.46 -9.47 4.22
N VAL A 22 1.56 -8.85 3.44
CA VAL A 22 0.72 -9.58 2.47
C VAL A 22 1.54 -10.33 1.40
N PRO A 23 2.46 -9.68 0.65
CA PRO A 23 3.26 -10.39 -0.34
C PRO A 23 4.21 -11.40 0.29
N LEU A 24 4.78 -11.11 1.47
CA LEU A 24 5.62 -12.07 2.20
C LEU A 24 4.84 -13.34 2.56
N LEU A 25 3.60 -13.21 3.04
CA LEU A 25 2.73 -14.35 3.34
C LEU A 25 2.38 -15.15 2.09
N MET A 26 2.15 -14.49 0.94
CA MET A 26 1.92 -15.19 -0.33
C MET A 26 3.15 -16.00 -0.77
N ILE A 27 4.36 -15.44 -0.65
CA ILE A 27 5.61 -16.12 -0.96
C ILE A 27 5.80 -17.34 -0.06
N LEU A 28 5.64 -17.17 1.26
CA LEU A 28 5.78 -18.27 2.23
C LEU A 28 4.76 -19.38 1.97
N THR A 29 3.53 -19.02 1.62
CA THR A 29 2.48 -19.99 1.26
C THR A 29 2.84 -20.75 -0.02
N GLY A 30 3.30 -20.04 -1.07
CA GLY A 30 3.73 -20.66 -2.32
C GLY A 30 4.93 -21.61 -2.14
N LEU A 31 5.92 -21.20 -1.34
CA LEU A 31 7.05 -22.05 -0.97
C LEU A 31 6.62 -23.28 -0.17
N GLY A 32 5.69 -23.12 0.77
CA GLY A 32 5.12 -24.25 1.52
C GLY A 32 4.42 -25.26 0.60
N VAL A 33 3.60 -24.78 -0.33
CA VAL A 33 2.92 -25.64 -1.32
C VAL A 33 3.94 -26.38 -2.19
N MET A 34 5.04 -25.74 -2.60
CA MET A 34 6.11 -26.40 -3.35
C MET A 34 6.91 -27.40 -2.52
N ALA A 35 7.18 -27.10 -1.24
CA ALA A 35 8.01 -27.93 -0.39
C ALA A 35 7.29 -29.20 0.08
N PHE A 36 5.98 -29.13 0.30
CA PHE A 36 5.17 -30.24 0.83
C PHE A 36 4.21 -30.86 -0.19
N GLY A 37 3.96 -30.20 -1.32
CA GLY A 37 3.07 -30.70 -2.35
C GLY A 37 3.76 -31.68 -3.29
N VAL A 38 3.05 -32.74 -3.69
CA VAL A 38 3.56 -33.76 -4.62
C VAL A 38 2.80 -33.66 -5.94
N GLY A 39 3.54 -33.58 -7.04
CA GLY A 39 3.01 -33.60 -8.41
C GLY A 39 2.91 -32.25 -9.10
N ALA A 40 2.71 -32.28 -10.42
CA ALA A 40 2.75 -31.10 -11.30
C ALA A 40 1.73 -30.01 -10.92
N THR A 41 0.59 -30.40 -10.33
CA THR A 41 -0.43 -29.46 -9.85
C THR A 41 0.06 -28.62 -8.67
N ALA A 42 0.83 -29.21 -7.75
CA ALA A 42 1.40 -28.49 -6.62
C ALA A 42 2.46 -27.46 -7.10
N THR A 43 3.29 -27.85 -8.07
CA THR A 43 4.24 -26.94 -8.71
C THR A 43 3.51 -25.79 -9.41
N GLY A 44 2.44 -26.07 -10.15
CA GLY A 44 1.65 -25.04 -10.84
C GLY A 44 1.04 -24.01 -9.88
N ILE A 45 0.46 -24.48 -8.77
CA ILE A 45 -0.11 -23.61 -7.73
C ILE A 45 0.99 -22.77 -7.06
N GLY A 46 2.13 -23.38 -6.74
CA GLY A 46 3.28 -22.67 -6.18
C GLY A 46 3.79 -21.54 -7.07
N VAL A 47 3.95 -21.80 -8.37
CA VAL A 47 4.37 -20.77 -9.35
C VAL A 47 3.33 -19.65 -9.44
N ALA A 48 2.04 -19.98 -9.48
CA ALA A 48 0.96 -18.99 -9.56
C ALA A 48 0.93 -18.08 -8.32
N LEU A 49 1.13 -18.62 -7.12
CA LEU A 49 1.19 -17.84 -5.88
C LEU A 49 2.41 -16.92 -5.84
N ILE A 50 3.58 -17.42 -6.24
CA ILE A 50 4.81 -16.61 -6.31
C ILE A 50 4.64 -15.51 -7.37
N GLY A 51 4.16 -15.83 -8.57
CA GLY A 51 3.88 -14.84 -9.62
C GLY A 51 2.86 -13.79 -9.19
N GLY A 52 1.77 -14.21 -8.54
CA GLY A 52 0.76 -13.31 -7.99
C GLY A 52 1.32 -12.36 -6.92
N SER A 53 2.24 -12.83 -6.07
CA SER A 53 2.89 -11.99 -5.07
C SER A 53 3.73 -10.87 -5.71
N VAL A 54 4.41 -11.15 -6.84
CA VAL A 54 5.16 -10.16 -7.60
C VAL A 54 4.22 -9.10 -8.16
N VAL A 55 3.09 -9.50 -8.75
CA VAL A 55 2.08 -8.56 -9.29
C VAL A 55 1.56 -7.64 -8.20
N VAL A 56 1.28 -8.15 -6.99
CA VAL A 56 0.82 -7.32 -5.86
C VAL A 56 1.89 -6.29 -5.45
N VAL A 57 3.15 -6.69 -5.39
CA VAL A 57 4.27 -5.76 -5.10
C VAL A 57 4.36 -4.69 -6.18
N PHE A 58 4.30 -5.07 -7.46
CA PHE A 58 4.36 -4.13 -8.57
C PHE A 58 3.15 -3.19 -8.61
N ALA A 59 1.94 -3.67 -8.36
CA ALA A 59 0.74 -2.82 -8.28
C ALA A 59 0.87 -1.76 -7.17
N GLY A 60 1.40 -2.15 -6.00
CA GLY A 60 1.71 -1.21 -4.92
C GLY A 60 2.85 -0.24 -5.26
N TRP A 61 3.78 -0.63 -6.12
CA TRP A 61 4.87 0.22 -6.60
C TRP A 61 4.39 1.23 -7.65
N PHE A 62 3.57 0.78 -8.62
CA PHE A 62 2.91 1.65 -9.59
C PHE A 62 1.95 2.64 -8.95
N GLY A 63 1.23 2.24 -7.91
CA GLY A 63 0.40 3.15 -7.10
C GLY A 63 1.20 4.24 -6.38
N ARG A 64 2.54 4.16 -6.31
CA ARG A 64 3.41 5.24 -5.80
C ARG A 64 3.99 6.12 -6.91
N LEU A 65 4.04 5.61 -8.14
CA LEU A 65 4.36 6.41 -9.32
C LEU A 65 3.20 7.31 -9.71
N GLY A 66 1.95 6.90 -9.41
CA GLY A 66 0.82 7.80 -9.30
C GLY A 66 0.94 8.60 -8.00
N ASP A 67 1.60 9.76 -8.07
CA ASP A 67 2.00 10.55 -6.91
C ASP A 67 0.79 11.06 -6.09
N ASP A 68 0.52 10.44 -4.94
CA ASP A 68 -0.46 10.96 -3.97
C ASP A 68 0.00 12.30 -3.33
N THR A 69 1.28 12.67 -3.49
CA THR A 69 1.82 13.96 -2.99
C THR A 69 1.17 15.13 -3.69
N GLU A 70 0.85 15.00 -4.99
CA GLU A 70 0.19 16.06 -5.75
C GLU A 70 -1.25 16.26 -5.30
N ARG A 71 -1.98 15.17 -5.02
CA ARG A 71 -3.32 15.24 -4.42
C ARG A 71 -3.30 15.87 -3.02
N ILE A 72 -2.34 15.49 -2.18
CA ILE A 72 -2.20 16.06 -0.83
C ILE A 72 -1.84 17.56 -0.89
N ARG A 73 -0.99 17.97 -1.84
CA ARG A 73 -0.70 19.40 -2.09
C ARG A 73 -1.94 20.15 -2.57
N GLU A 74 -2.72 19.56 -3.46
CA GLU A 74 -3.94 20.19 -3.97
C GLU A 74 -5.00 20.35 -2.87
N GLN A 75 -5.17 19.35 -2.01
CA GLN A 75 -6.03 19.46 -0.82
C GLN A 75 -5.53 20.56 0.14
N ALA A 76 -4.22 20.64 0.39
CA ALA A 76 -3.65 21.66 1.26
C ALA A 76 -3.81 23.08 0.69
N ALA A 77 -3.65 23.25 -0.63
CA ALA A 77 -3.89 24.51 -1.31
C ALA A 77 -5.36 24.95 -1.25
N ARG A 78 -6.30 24.00 -1.38
CA ARG A 78 -7.74 24.27 -1.21
C ARG A 78 -8.10 24.67 0.21
N ASP A 79 -7.58 23.97 1.22
CA ASP A 79 -7.85 24.29 2.62
C ASP A 79 -7.30 25.68 2.99
N GLU A 80 -6.13 26.04 2.46
CA GLU A 80 -5.54 27.36 2.64
C GLU A 80 -6.35 28.45 1.92
N PHE A 81 -6.81 28.21 0.69
CA PHE A 81 -7.68 29.11 -0.04
C PHE A 81 -9.01 29.35 0.70
N LEU A 82 -9.63 28.30 1.26
CA LEU A 82 -10.85 28.44 2.07
C LEU A 82 -10.62 29.25 3.35
N ARG A 83 -9.40 29.23 3.89
CA ARG A 83 -9.02 29.94 5.12
C ARG A 83 -8.66 31.40 4.90
N THR A 84 -7.88 31.69 3.85
CA THR A 84 -7.31 33.02 3.61
C THR A 84 -7.98 33.77 2.46
N GLY A 85 -8.73 33.07 1.60
CA GLY A 85 -9.28 33.61 0.36
C GLY A 85 -8.22 33.84 -0.73
N ILE A 86 -6.96 33.49 -0.46
CA ILE A 86 -5.82 33.73 -1.35
C ILE A 86 -5.31 32.36 -1.80
N TRP A 87 -5.18 32.19 -3.11
CA TRP A 87 -4.61 30.96 -3.66
C TRP A 87 -3.09 30.98 -3.39
N PRO A 88 -2.49 29.91 -2.88
CA PRO A 88 -1.05 29.85 -2.74
C PRO A 88 -0.40 29.81 -4.13
N GLU A 89 0.29 30.89 -4.48
CA GLU A 89 1.19 30.97 -5.63
C GLU A 89 2.53 30.39 -5.20
N ASP A 90 2.88 29.23 -5.78
CA ASP A 90 4.15 28.47 -5.71
C ASP A 90 5.05 28.57 -4.46
#